data_AF-A0A9P0K1E0-F1
#
_entry.id   AF-A0A9P0K1E0-F1
#
_cell.length_a   1.000
_cell.length_b   1.000
_cell.length_c   1.000
_cell.angle_alpha   90.00
_cell.angle_beta   90.00
_cell.angle_gamma   90.00
#
_symmetry.space_group_name_H-M   'P 1'
#
loop_
_entity.id
_entity.type
_entity.pdbx_description
1 polymer ?
#
loop_
_entity_poly.entity_id
_entity_poly.type
_entity_poly.pdbx_seq_one_letter_code
_entity_poly.pdbx_strand_id
1 'polypeptide(L)'
;MNQEIYEELLFARTLITDTKEFLDTKDKMLKENLMKMKTDIAYLTDLFTKFNMVNLQLQGDSLNLIKTKSILSAFLARVKLMKQNIGRGEFSQFLNLSQTSCQEDDVSTYVQHLNALYSDFESRFEDILTIVIPPWIINPYGDIEETNVIIQD
;
A
#
# COMPACT_ATOMS: atom_id res chain seq x y z
N MET A 1 -16.33 2.02 8.79
CA MET A 1 -16.52 2.59 7.45
C MET A 1 -17.80 3.40 7.50
N ASN A 2 -17.76 4.67 7.10
CA ASN A 2 -18.91 5.57 7.19
C ASN A 2 -19.99 5.11 6.20
N GLN A 3 -21.26 5.08 6.61
CA GLN A 3 -22.38 4.57 5.80
C GLN A 3 -22.55 5.36 4.50
N GLU A 4 -22.22 6.65 4.54
CA GLU A 4 -22.21 7.56 3.39
C GLU A 4 -21.22 7.12 2.30
N ILE A 5 -20.01 6.69 2.68
CA ILE A 5 -18.99 6.19 1.75
C ILE A 5 -19.45 4.90 1.06
N TYR A 6 -20.22 4.06 1.77
CA TYR A 6 -20.75 2.83 1.19
C TYR A 6 -21.82 3.11 0.12
N GLU A 7 -22.72 4.06 0.37
CA GLU A 7 -23.76 4.46 -0.59
C GLU A 7 -23.15 5.14 -1.83
N GLU A 8 -22.13 6.00 -1.65
CA GLU A 8 -21.41 6.61 -2.77
C GLU A 8 -20.71 5.55 -3.64
N LEU A 9 -20.08 4.55 -3.02
CA LEU A 9 -19.44 3.44 -3.74
C LEU A 9 -20.46 2.57 -4.48
N LEU A 10 -21.63 2.31 -3.87
CA LEU A 10 -22.70 1.55 -4.49
C LEU A 10 -23.28 2.31 -5.69
N PHE A 11 -23.52 3.61 -5.54
CA PHE A 11 -23.98 4.49 -6.61
C PHE A 11 -22.98 4.53 -7.77
N ALA A 12 -21.68 4.71 -7.48
CA ALA A 12 -20.63 4.70 -8.50
C ALA A 12 -20.59 3.35 -9.25
N ARG A 13 -20.78 2.23 -8.56
CA ARG A 13 -20.84 0.89 -9.18
C ARG A 13 -22.02 0.75 -10.14
N THR A 14 -23.21 1.18 -9.73
CA THR A 14 -24.42 1.14 -10.57
C THR A 14 -24.25 2.04 -11.79
N LEU A 15 -23.77 3.27 -11.59
CA LEU A 15 -23.55 4.24 -12.66
C LEU A 15 -22.56 3.73 -13.73
N ILE A 16 -21.45 3.10 -13.31
CA ILE A 16 -20.48 2.50 -14.23
C ILE A 16 -21.10 1.37 -15.05
N THR A 17 -22.00 0.59 -14.46
CA THR A 17 -22.66 -0.54 -15.14
C THR A 17 -23.59 -0.04 -16.23
N ASP A 18 -24.48 0.91 -15.90
CA ASP A 18 -25.45 1.47 -16.85
C ASP A 18 -24.76 2.24 -17.98
N THR A 19 -23.72 3.00 -17.64
CA THR A 19 -22.93 3.77 -18.63
C THR A 19 -22.21 2.85 -19.60
N LYS A 20 -21.69 1.70 -19.13
CA LYS A 20 -21.06 0.71 -19.99
C LYS A 20 -22.06 0.18 -21.03
N GLU A 21 -23.25 -0.25 -20.61
CA GLU A 21 -24.28 -0.78 -21.51
C GLU A 21 -24.74 0.24 -22.55
N PHE A 22 -24.86 1.51 -22.15
CA PHE A 22 -25.18 2.58 -23.08
C PHE A 22 -24.09 2.77 -24.15
N LEU A 23 -22.82 2.80 -23.74
CA LEU A 23 -21.69 3.05 -24.63
C LEU A 23 -21.41 1.90 -25.61
N ASP A 24 -21.82 0.67 -25.29
CA ASP A 24 -21.71 -0.48 -26.21
C ASP A 24 -22.30 -0.21 -27.59
N THR A 25 -23.36 0.60 -27.66
CA THR A 25 -24.07 0.92 -28.90
C THR A 25 -23.70 2.28 -29.49
N LYS A 26 -23.02 3.14 -28.72
CA LYS A 26 -22.82 4.56 -29.08
C LYS A 26 -21.38 4.91 -29.39
N ASP A 27 -20.44 4.47 -28.56
CA ASP A 27 -19.03 4.83 -28.70
C ASP A 27 -18.14 3.78 -28.01
N LYS A 28 -17.50 2.96 -28.85
CA LYS A 28 -16.59 1.90 -28.39
C LYS A 28 -15.31 2.46 -27.77
N MET A 29 -14.78 3.57 -28.28
CA MET A 29 -13.56 4.18 -27.77
C MET A 29 -13.80 4.73 -26.36
N LEU A 30 -14.94 5.40 -26.15
CA LEU A 30 -15.31 5.91 -24.84
C LEU A 30 -15.57 4.77 -23.83
N LYS A 31 -16.18 3.66 -24.28
CA LYS A 31 -16.32 2.44 -23.47
C LYS A 31 -14.96 1.88 -23.03
N GLU A 32 -14.01 1.75 -23.96
CA GLU A 32 -12.67 1.24 -23.66
C GLU A 32 -11.95 2.12 -22.63
N ASN A 33 -12.03 3.44 -22.79
CA ASN A 33 -11.49 4.39 -21.81
C ASN A 33 -12.15 4.26 -20.43
N LEU A 34 -13.48 4.10 -20.38
CA LEU A 34 -14.21 3.86 -19.13
C LEU A 34 -13.76 2.56 -18.44
N MET A 35 -13.56 1.50 -19.21
CA MET A 35 -13.07 0.23 -18.69
C MET A 35 -11.64 0.32 -18.18
N LYS A 36 -10.77 1.08 -18.86
CA LYS A 36 -9.41 1.37 -18.37
C LYS A 36 -9.45 2.12 -17.03
N MET A 37 -10.22 3.20 -16.94
CA MET A 37 -10.39 3.95 -15.69
C MET A 37 -10.91 3.06 -14.55
N LYS A 38 -11.83 2.14 -14.84
CA LYS A 38 -12.36 1.19 -13.84
C LYS A 38 -11.23 0.31 -13.26
N THR A 39 -10.33 -0.19 -14.10
CA THR A 39 -9.18 -1.00 -13.69
C THR A 39 -8.23 -0.17 -12.82
N ASP A 40 -7.91 1.07 -13.22
CA ASP A 40 -7.05 1.98 -12.46
C ASP A 40 -7.64 2.32 -11.09
N ILE A 41 -8.93 2.62 -11.03
CA ILE A 41 -9.64 2.90 -9.77
C ILE A 41 -9.62 1.67 -8.85
N ALA A 42 -9.83 0.47 -9.40
CA ALA A 42 -9.79 -0.76 -8.61
C ALA A 42 -8.40 -0.99 -7.99
N TYR A 43 -7.33 -0.82 -8.77
CA TYR A 43 -5.95 -0.89 -8.29
C TYR A 43 -5.68 0.14 -7.18
N LEU A 44 -6.02 1.41 -7.42
CA LEU A 44 -5.80 2.48 -6.45
C LEU A 44 -6.60 2.26 -5.17
N THR A 45 -7.85 1.81 -5.27
CA THR A 45 -8.71 1.51 -4.11
C THR A 45 -8.08 0.45 -3.21
N ASP A 46 -7.58 -0.65 -3.80
CA ASP A 46 -6.90 -1.70 -3.06
C ASP A 46 -5.61 -1.19 -2.40
N LEU A 47 -4.82 -0.39 -3.13
CA LEU A 47 -3.59 0.19 -2.63
C LEU A 47 -3.86 1.15 -1.46
N PHE A 48 -4.74 2.14 -1.65
CA PHE A 48 -5.09 3.13 -0.61
C PHE A 48 -5.72 2.49 0.62
N THR A 49 -6.41 1.37 0.47
CA THR A 49 -6.87 0.57 1.63
C THR A 49 -5.70 0.11 2.47
N LYS A 50 -4.62 -0.40 1.87
CA LYS A 50 -3.40 -0.80 2.61
C LYS A 50 -2.70 0.39 3.26
N PHE A 51 -2.64 1.52 2.55
CA PHE A 51 -2.10 2.77 3.10
C PHE A 51 -2.86 3.21 4.34
N ASN A 52 -4.19 3.25 4.24
CA ASN A 52 -5.02 3.71 5.35
C ASN A 52 -4.84 2.83 6.60
N MET A 53 -4.70 1.50 6.42
CA MET A 53 -4.37 0.61 7.53
C MET A 53 -3.05 0.98 8.23
N VAL A 54 -2.01 1.32 7.46
CA VAL A 54 -0.71 1.72 8.01
C VAL A 54 -0.79 3.12 8.63
N ASN A 55 -1.46 4.06 7.98
CA ASN A 55 -1.67 5.41 8.51
C ASN A 55 -2.39 5.38 9.86
N LEU A 56 -3.44 4.55 10.01
CA LEU A 56 -4.13 4.36 11.29
C LEU A 56 -3.20 3.78 12.36
N GLN A 57 -2.33 2.83 12.01
CA GLN A 57 -1.33 2.31 12.94
C GLN A 57 -0.30 3.38 13.35
N LEU A 58 0.08 4.26 12.41
CA LEU A 58 1.03 5.36 12.62
C LEU A 58 0.40 6.60 13.29
N GLN A 59 -0.92 6.65 13.46
CA GLN A 59 -1.63 7.70 14.20
C GLN A 59 -2.05 7.27 15.61
N GLY A 60 -1.78 6.02 16.01
CA GLY A 60 -2.20 5.51 17.31
C GLY A 60 -1.39 6.07 18.48
N ASP A 61 -2.06 6.34 19.60
CA ASP A 61 -1.51 7.04 20.78
C ASP A 61 -0.35 6.31 21.50
N SER A 62 -0.04 5.06 21.15
CA SER A 62 0.98 4.24 21.82
C SER A 62 2.24 3.97 20.98
N LEU A 63 2.47 4.79 19.95
CA LEU A 63 3.66 4.67 19.10
C LEU A 63 4.94 5.07 19.83
N ASN A 64 5.97 4.27 19.59
CA ASN A 64 7.35 4.61 19.90
C ASN A 64 8.19 4.29 18.67
N LEU A 65 9.45 4.71 18.68
CA LEU A 65 10.34 4.61 17.53
C LEU A 65 10.54 3.16 17.04
N ILE A 66 10.57 2.20 17.98
CA ILE A 66 10.66 0.76 17.68
C ILE A 66 9.41 0.29 16.91
N LYS A 67 8.21 0.65 17.38
CA LYS A 67 6.95 0.32 16.73
C LYS A 67 6.85 0.98 15.36
N THR A 68 7.18 2.27 15.26
CA THR A 68 7.17 3.02 14.00
C THR A 68 8.08 2.35 12.97
N LYS A 69 9.32 2.04 13.35
CA LYS A 69 10.27 1.31 12.49
C LYS A 69 9.72 -0.03 12.02
N SER A 70 9.13 -0.81 12.94
CA SER A 70 8.55 -2.12 12.63
C SER A 70 7.39 -2.01 11.64
N ILE A 71 6.47 -1.06 11.85
CA ILE A 71 5.32 -0.80 10.97
C ILE A 71 5.78 -0.41 9.55
N LEU A 72 6.72 0.54 9.45
CA LEU A 72 7.25 1.00 8.17
C LEU A 72 7.99 -0.11 7.42
N SER A 73 8.83 -0.87 8.13
CA SER A 73 9.56 -2.02 7.56
C SER A 73 8.61 -3.09 7.03
N ALA A 74 7.57 -3.42 7.79
CA ALA A 74 6.55 -4.37 7.38
C ALA A 74 5.74 -3.86 6.17
N PHE A 75 5.46 -2.56 6.10
CA PHE A 75 4.78 -1.96 4.96
C PHE A 75 5.64 -2.03 3.69
N LEU A 76 6.92 -1.65 3.75
CA LEU A 76 7.85 -1.77 2.62
C LEU A 76 7.98 -3.22 2.12
N ALA A 77 8.07 -4.18 3.04
CA ALA A 77 8.08 -5.60 2.68
C ALA A 77 6.78 -6.01 1.95
N ARG A 78 5.63 -5.48 2.39
CA ARG A 78 4.34 -5.70 1.73
C ARG A 78 4.27 -5.06 0.34
N VAL A 79 4.75 -3.83 0.16
CA VAL A 79 4.81 -3.16 -1.15
C VAL A 79 5.69 -3.96 -2.13
N LYS A 80 6.84 -4.47 -1.64
CA LYS A 80 7.72 -5.34 -2.43
C LYS A 80 7.03 -6.62 -2.87
N LEU A 81 6.29 -7.28 -1.97
CA LEU A 81 5.50 -8.47 -2.29
C LEU A 81 4.36 -8.15 -3.28
N MET A 82 3.68 -7.02 -3.08
CA MET A 82 2.65 -6.51 -3.98
C MET A 82 3.16 -6.35 -5.40
N LYS A 83 4.34 -5.74 -5.55
CA LYS A 83 5.01 -5.55 -6.84
C LYS A 83 5.33 -6.89 -7.51
N GLN A 84 5.91 -7.83 -6.77
CA GLN A 84 6.28 -9.15 -7.30
C GLN A 84 5.06 -9.93 -7.79
N ASN A 85 3.99 -9.96 -6.98
CA ASN A 85 2.80 -10.72 -7.31
C ASN A 85 2.05 -10.11 -8.50
N ILE A 86 1.86 -8.78 -8.56
CA ILE A 86 1.27 -8.13 -9.75
C ILE A 86 2.11 -8.44 -10.99
N GLY A 87 3.44 -8.38 -10.89
CA GLY A 87 4.32 -8.71 -12.01
C GLY A 87 4.19 -10.17 -12.50
N ARG A 88 3.67 -11.09 -11.66
CA ARG A 88 3.33 -12.47 -12.04
C ARG A 88 1.86 -12.65 -12.45
N GLY A 89 1.06 -11.58 -12.50
CA GLY A 89 -0.39 -11.66 -12.73
C GLY A 89 -1.18 -12.20 -11.53
N GLU A 90 -0.59 -12.21 -10.34
CA GLU A 90 -1.24 -12.67 -9.10
C GLU A 90 -1.90 -11.51 -8.35
N PHE A 91 -3.24 -11.42 -8.47
CA PHE A 91 -4.03 -10.32 -7.90
C PHE A 91 -4.72 -10.67 -6.57
N SER A 92 -4.37 -11.76 -5.89
CA SER A 92 -5.08 -12.25 -4.69
C SER A 92 -5.14 -11.24 -3.53
N GLN A 93 -4.17 -10.34 -3.44
CA GLN A 93 -4.13 -9.27 -2.43
C GLN A 93 -4.80 -7.95 -2.87
N PHE A 94 -5.24 -7.89 -4.14
CA PHE A 94 -5.95 -6.77 -4.76
C PHE A 94 -7.38 -7.21 -5.10
N LEU A 95 -8.26 -7.17 -4.09
CA LEU A 95 -9.62 -7.71 -4.20
C LEU A 95 -10.42 -7.05 -5.31
N ASN A 96 -10.35 -5.73 -5.44
CA ASN A 96 -11.08 -5.00 -6.48
C ASN A 96 -10.43 -5.22 -7.85
N LEU A 97 -9.10 -5.15 -7.94
CA LEU A 97 -8.39 -5.34 -9.21
C LEU A 97 -8.62 -6.74 -9.79
N SER A 98 -8.68 -7.77 -8.94
CA SER A 98 -8.94 -9.16 -9.34
C SER A 98 -10.30 -9.35 -10.04
N GLN A 99 -11.23 -8.41 -9.90
CA GLN A 99 -12.55 -8.42 -10.54
C GLN A 99 -12.58 -7.66 -11.88
N THR A 100 -11.44 -7.15 -12.33
CA THR A 100 -11.31 -6.36 -13.57
C THR A 100 -10.53 -7.12 -14.63
N SER A 101 -10.59 -6.63 -15.86
CA SER A 101 -9.83 -7.19 -16.99
C SER A 101 -8.49 -6.46 -17.09
N CYS A 102 -7.61 -6.66 -16.12
CA CYS A 102 -6.27 -6.09 -16.07
C CYS A 102 -5.41 -6.60 -17.23
N GLN A 103 -4.91 -5.70 -18.08
CA GLN A 103 -4.07 -6.03 -19.23
C GLN A 103 -2.57 -6.00 -18.87
N GLU A 104 -1.71 -6.52 -19.75
CA GLU A 104 -0.26 -6.53 -19.55
C GLU A 104 0.34 -5.11 -19.41
N ASP A 105 -0.18 -4.15 -20.20
CA ASP A 105 0.22 -2.74 -20.10
C ASP A 105 -0.16 -2.12 -18.74
N ASP A 106 -1.31 -2.51 -18.18
CA ASP A 106 -1.75 -2.09 -16.86
C ASP A 106 -0.81 -2.67 -15.78
N VAL A 107 -0.48 -3.96 -15.89
CA VAL A 107 0.49 -4.64 -15.00
C VAL A 107 1.83 -3.91 -14.99
N SER A 108 2.39 -3.61 -16.16
CA SER A 108 3.65 -2.86 -16.28
C SER A 108 3.58 -1.51 -15.57
N THR A 109 2.49 -0.77 -15.80
CA THR A 109 2.23 0.53 -15.16
C THR A 109 2.16 0.39 -13.64
N TYR A 110 1.46 -0.60 -13.11
CA TYR A 110 1.32 -0.82 -11.67
C TYR A 110 2.60 -1.30 -11.00
N VAL A 111 3.42 -2.12 -11.69
CA VAL A 111 4.74 -2.51 -11.21
C VAL A 111 5.65 -1.28 -11.09
N GLN A 112 5.65 -0.41 -12.10
CA GLN A 112 6.43 0.83 -12.09
C GLN A 112 5.99 1.75 -10.95
N HIS A 113 4.67 1.93 -10.78
CA HIS A 113 4.11 2.74 -9.70
C HIS A 113 4.48 2.19 -8.32
N LEU A 114 4.35 0.87 -8.08
CA LEU A 114 4.74 0.25 -6.81
C LEU A 114 6.25 0.36 -6.56
N ASN A 115 7.07 0.38 -7.60
CA ASN A 115 8.51 0.57 -7.48
C ASN A 115 8.84 2.01 -7.07
N ALA A 116 8.26 3.01 -7.74
CA ALA A 116 8.42 4.42 -7.38
C ALA A 116 7.94 4.66 -5.94
N LEU A 117 6.78 4.10 -5.59
CA LEU A 117 6.24 4.18 -4.25
C LEU A 117 7.16 3.59 -3.18
N TYR A 118 7.76 2.42 -3.44
CA TYR A 118 8.73 1.82 -2.54
C TYR A 118 9.91 2.77 -2.33
N SER A 119 10.50 3.29 -3.41
CA SER A 119 11.64 4.20 -3.35
C SER A 119 11.32 5.49 -2.60
N ASP A 120 10.13 6.07 -2.84
CA ASP A 120 9.67 7.27 -2.14
C ASP A 120 9.53 7.02 -0.64
N PHE A 121 8.98 5.86 -0.24
CA PHE A 121 8.86 5.50 1.18
C PHE A 121 10.21 5.23 1.83
N GLU A 122 11.10 4.52 1.14
CA GLU A 122 12.44 4.21 1.64
C GLU A 122 13.24 5.51 1.86
N SER A 123 13.19 6.45 0.91
CA SER A 123 13.84 7.75 1.04
C SER A 123 13.20 8.64 2.10
N ARG A 124 11.86 8.70 2.16
CA ARG A 124 11.14 9.57 3.10
C ARG A 124 11.34 9.18 4.56
N PHE A 125 11.53 7.89 4.84
CA PHE A 125 11.64 7.35 6.19
C PHE A 125 13.01 6.70 6.46
N GLU A 126 14.03 7.09 5.69
CA GLU A 126 15.38 6.54 5.78
C GLU A 126 15.92 6.61 7.21
N ASP A 127 15.74 7.73 7.88
CA ASP A 127 16.15 7.97 9.27
C ASP A 127 15.55 6.95 10.25
N ILE A 128 14.25 6.67 10.15
CA ILE A 128 13.55 5.70 11.00
C ILE A 128 13.90 4.26 10.61
N LEU A 129 14.08 3.99 9.32
CA LEU A 129 14.41 2.65 8.84
C LEU A 129 15.85 2.24 9.17
N THR A 130 16.78 3.18 9.18
CA THR A 130 18.20 2.94 9.43
C THR A 130 18.58 3.00 10.90
N ILE A 131 17.72 3.52 11.78
CA ILE A 131 18.04 3.66 13.19
C ILE A 131 18.45 2.34 13.85
N VAL A 132 19.60 2.34 14.51
CA VAL A 132 20.04 1.21 15.33
C VAL A 132 19.42 1.35 16.71
N ILE A 133 18.58 0.39 17.11
CA ILE A 133 17.98 0.38 18.44
C ILE A 133 18.97 -0.30 19.39
N PRO A 134 19.49 0.41 20.42
CA PRO A 134 20.40 -0.19 21.38
C PRO A 134 19.75 -1.40 22.10
N PRO A 135 20.49 -2.50 22.32
CA PRO A 135 19.94 -3.70 22.95
C PRO A 135 19.28 -3.45 24.30
N TRP A 136 19.84 -2.54 25.10
CA TRP A 136 19.31 -2.18 26.42
C TRP A 136 17.93 -1.52 26.37
N ILE A 137 17.51 -0.91 25.24
CA ILE A 137 16.14 -0.40 25.09
C ILE A 137 15.15 -1.56 24.93
N ILE A 138 15.58 -2.67 24.30
CA ILE A 138 14.76 -3.86 24.07
C ILE A 138 14.76 -4.75 25.31
N ASN A 139 15.93 -4.93 25.92
CA ASN A 139 16.12 -5.72 27.14
C ASN A 139 17.04 -4.95 28.12
N PRO A 140 16.49 -4.13 29.03
CA PRO A 140 17.27 -3.31 29.96
C PRO A 140 18.15 -4.11 30.92
N TYR A 141 17.80 -5.38 31.15
CA TYR A 141 18.49 -6.28 32.08
C TYR A 141 19.19 -7.44 31.36
N GLY A 142 19.36 -7.36 30.04
CA GLY A 142 20.14 -8.34 29.29
C GLY A 142 21.63 -8.18 29.56
N ASP A 143 22.38 -9.28 29.44
CA ASP A 143 23.83 -9.24 29.55
C ASP A 143 24.38 -8.22 28.54
N ILE A 144 24.97 -7.15 29.06
CA ILE A 144 25.67 -6.16 28.25
C ILE A 144 27.02 -6.81 27.97
N GLU A 145 27.33 -7.14 26.71
CA GLU A 145 28.73 -7.43 26.36
C GLU A 145 29.55 -6.22 26.82
N GLU A 146 30.43 -6.42 27.81
CA GLU A 146 31.29 -5.40 28.43
C GLU A 146 32.19 -4.76 27.38
N THR A 147 31.63 -3.86 26.58
CA THR A 147 32.35 -3.07 25.61
C THR A 147 32.71 -1.76 26.30
N ASN A 148 33.85 -1.81 27.01
CA ASN A 148 34.62 -0.66 27.50
C ASN A 148 33.78 0.53 28.00
N VAL A 149 33.02 0.33 29.08
CA VAL A 149 32.47 1.44 29.85
C VAL A 149 33.63 2.11 30.59
N ILE A 150 34.22 3.13 29.97
CA ILE A 150 35.15 4.02 30.67
C ILE A 150 34.30 4.93 31.55
N ILE A 151 34.26 4.63 32.84
CA ILE A 151 33.72 5.53 33.86
C ILE A 151 34.77 6.63 34.04
N GLN A 152 34.42 7.88 33.71
CA GLN A 152 35.23 9.03 34.06
C GLN A 152 34.90 9.42 35.51
N ASP A 153 35.94 9.46 36.35
CA ASP A 153 35.91 9.93 37.74
C ASP A 153 35.53 11.42 37.86
#